data_AF-A0A059ABZ8-F1
#
_entry.id   AF-A0A059ABZ8-F1
#
_cell.length_a   1.000
_cell.length_b   1.000
_cell.length_c   1.000
_cell.angle_alpha   90.00
_cell.angle_beta   90.00
_cell.angle_gamma   90.00
#
_symmetry.space_group_name_H-M   'P 1'
#
loop_
_entity.id
_entity.type
_entity.pdbx_description
1 polymer ?
#
loop_
_entity_poly.entity_id
_entity_poly.type
_entity_poly.pdbx_seq_one_letter_code
_entity_poly.pdbx_strand_id
1 'polypeptide(L)'
;MQQQASSAPAASSRPDNPSPPPAPPASSASAVKRSPAATPTAPPSLAPLSSAPHRRDAPGGPAPPPLLAAAHPPGAEAAVTSSMARVRLSDIAPYDGAPAGPYLRAVEALSGSLTRHNAAVIELGPEDAALMRCGLEAAKLYLRTRSQAPAAGKGSPRGVYLYRAGRPIEDGDSSPPCMGEIFKCMGKVARAALCAIARHLRLRSDAFNHLLDDIPLPANEVSSSVLLASYSPNTLQNGKITISGGKLSVNAEVEKGLLTLISSDNPGVQVFDPNGRWYLADGGSSFGDLLLVTGKALSHITAGLRPAALHRAAPDCFAGSFGGGRTSLAFRLMPQSNAVLDCSPIAAAGHVIPQSYVRVSVSQFMDDLSAEEDALCPNPENVCVPGNNSNKEPTLRSVLSDPISGAFLEDAVVVSCGHSFGGFMLKRVIETSRCTLCSAEIKGNTFIPNHALRAAAAAVKLEDDRRLFHNAQLRKRRKEMGDQADPMRRSHRENGESGADNGLHKGVQYPFMVNEKVLIKGNKRTPEKFVGKEAIITSQCLNGWYLLKIIESGENVRLQYRSLEKIPNSNSIDDRCPSQIQNGSS
;
A
#
# COMPACT_ATOMS: atom_id res chain seq x y z
N MET A 1 -67.24 0.84 18.57
CA MET A 1 -67.66 2.19 18.99
C MET A 1 -66.64 3.17 18.44
N GLN A 2 -66.89 3.76 17.26
CA GLN A 2 -67.40 5.14 17.07
C GLN A 2 -66.44 6.19 17.65
N GLN A 3 -65.88 7.19 16.96
CA GLN A 3 -66.03 7.86 15.64
C GLN A 3 -64.61 8.40 15.28
N GLN A 4 -64.04 8.40 14.08
CA GLN A 4 -64.36 9.03 12.78
C GLN A 4 -64.40 10.57 12.72
N ALA A 5 -63.42 11.15 12.00
CA ALA A 5 -63.45 12.34 11.09
C ALA A 5 -62.09 13.09 11.18
N SER A 6 -61.15 13.11 10.22
CA SER A 6 -61.18 13.41 8.77
C SER A 6 -61.48 14.87 8.43
N SER A 7 -60.46 15.64 8.00
CA SER A 7 -60.44 16.42 6.73
C SER A 7 -59.22 17.37 6.65
N ALA A 8 -58.63 17.41 5.44
CA ALA A 8 -57.46 18.19 5.01
C ALA A 8 -57.93 19.51 4.29
N PRO A 9 -57.24 20.14 3.30
CA PRO A 9 -55.82 20.42 3.02
C PRO A 9 -55.53 21.90 2.52
N ALA A 10 -54.25 22.18 2.20
CA ALA A 10 -53.75 22.95 1.04
C ALA A 10 -53.59 24.50 0.99
N ALA A 11 -52.57 24.88 0.18
CA ALA A 11 -52.24 26.14 -0.51
C ALA A 11 -51.39 27.18 0.26
N SER A 12 -50.07 27.28 0.03
CA SER A 12 -49.31 27.85 -1.12
C SER A 12 -49.16 29.37 -1.10
N SER A 13 -47.95 29.85 -0.77
CA SER A 13 -47.36 31.06 -1.35
C SER A 13 -45.82 30.97 -1.33
N ARG A 14 -45.22 31.31 -2.46
CA ARG A 14 -43.79 31.57 -2.74
C ARG A 14 -43.74 33.00 -3.29
N PRO A 15 -42.58 33.63 -3.50
CA PRO A 15 -41.35 33.66 -2.70
C PRO A 15 -40.90 35.12 -2.46
N ASP A 16 -40.16 35.41 -1.39
CA ASP A 16 -39.45 36.70 -1.26
C ASP A 16 -37.97 36.49 -0.93
N ASN A 17 -37.17 37.22 -1.69
CA ASN A 17 -35.72 37.15 -1.82
C ASN A 17 -35.09 38.25 -0.93
N PRO A 18 -34.11 37.96 -0.05
CA PRO A 18 -33.33 39.02 0.57
C PRO A 18 -31.87 39.05 0.09
N SER A 19 -31.52 40.21 -0.46
CA SER A 19 -30.20 40.71 -0.85
C SER A 19 -29.16 40.72 0.30
N PRO A 20 -27.84 40.79 0.00
CA PRO A 20 -26.77 40.67 0.99
C PRO A 20 -26.49 41.98 1.75
N PRO A 21 -25.87 41.92 2.95
CA PRO A 21 -25.57 43.09 3.78
C PRO A 21 -24.34 43.90 3.30
N PRO A 22 -24.23 45.19 3.69
CA PRO A 22 -23.29 46.15 3.08
C PRO A 22 -21.89 46.15 3.71
N ALA A 23 -20.92 46.62 2.93
CA ALA A 23 -19.51 46.81 3.29
C ALA A 23 -19.30 47.99 4.28
N PRO A 24 -18.22 47.95 5.10
CA PRO A 24 -17.89 49.03 6.04
C PRO A 24 -17.27 50.27 5.35
N PRO A 25 -17.44 51.48 5.93
CA PRO A 25 -17.04 52.72 5.29
C PRO A 25 -15.53 52.99 5.37
N ALA A 26 -15.01 53.52 4.27
CA ALA A 26 -13.71 54.16 4.19
C ALA A 26 -13.69 55.46 5.02
N SER A 27 -12.62 55.67 5.79
CA SER A 27 -12.27 56.99 6.31
C SER A 27 -10.88 57.39 5.81
N SER A 28 -10.84 58.64 5.40
CA SER A 28 -9.91 59.33 4.53
C SER A 28 -8.64 59.81 5.22
N ALA A 29 -7.59 59.88 4.42
CA ALA A 29 -6.29 60.46 4.69
C ALA A 29 -6.32 61.97 5.04
N SER A 30 -5.31 62.39 5.83
CA SER A 30 -4.69 63.73 5.89
C SER A 30 -3.36 63.55 6.67
N ALA A 31 -2.17 63.39 6.07
CA ALA A 31 -1.32 64.31 5.30
C ALA A 31 -0.61 65.42 6.12
N VAL A 32 0.66 65.18 6.53
CA VAL A 32 1.75 66.20 6.67
C VAL A 32 3.11 65.46 6.47
N LYS A 33 3.73 65.51 5.27
CA LYS A 33 4.91 66.32 4.82
C LYS A 33 6.21 66.11 5.64
N ARG A 34 7.22 65.39 5.08
CA ARG A 34 8.42 65.81 4.28
C ARG A 34 9.71 66.05 5.11
N SER A 35 10.63 65.07 5.05
CA SER A 35 12.11 65.03 4.73
C SER A 35 13.05 66.25 4.98
N PRO A 36 14.41 66.18 4.84
CA PRO A 36 15.41 65.08 4.71
C PRO A 36 16.74 65.26 5.55
N ALA A 37 17.72 64.40 5.26
CA ALA A 37 19.05 64.14 5.84
C ALA A 37 20.16 65.23 5.80
N ALA A 38 21.24 65.04 6.60
CA ALA A 38 22.65 65.28 6.22
C ALA A 38 23.67 64.66 7.22
N THR A 39 24.71 64.03 6.65
CA THR A 39 25.98 63.41 7.15
C THR A 39 27.04 64.47 7.55
N PRO A 40 28.37 64.21 7.78
CA PRO A 40 29.21 63.01 8.09
C PRO A 40 30.30 63.24 9.20
N THR A 41 31.11 62.21 9.56
CA THR A 41 32.60 62.17 9.75
C THR A 41 33.15 61.23 10.86
N ALA A 42 33.77 60.11 10.41
CA ALA A 42 35.07 59.46 10.70
C ALA A 42 35.77 59.36 12.12
N PRO A 43 36.69 58.36 12.34
CA PRO A 43 37.06 57.70 13.63
C PRO A 43 38.48 58.09 14.15
N PRO A 44 39.09 57.55 15.27
CA PRO A 44 39.69 56.19 15.41
C PRO A 44 39.75 55.59 16.88
N SER A 45 39.73 54.26 17.09
CA SER A 45 40.83 53.30 17.42
C SER A 45 41.26 53.10 18.91
N LEU A 46 41.51 51.81 19.22
CA LEU A 46 42.41 51.18 20.21
C LEU A 46 41.88 50.75 21.60
N ALA A 47 42.21 49.50 21.91
CA ALA A 47 41.84 48.65 23.06
C ALA A 47 42.90 48.76 24.21
N PRO A 48 43.08 47.74 25.09
CA PRO A 48 42.22 47.22 26.17
C PRO A 48 42.95 47.26 27.54
N LEU A 49 42.25 47.20 28.69
CA LEU A 49 42.91 46.84 29.96
C LEU A 49 42.02 46.02 30.91
N SER A 50 42.70 45.04 31.49
CA SER A 50 42.32 44.00 32.45
C SER A 50 42.38 44.50 33.89
N SER A 51 41.62 43.90 34.81
CA SER A 51 42.14 43.52 36.15
C SER A 51 41.09 42.81 37.03
N ALA A 52 41.42 41.60 37.46
CA ALA A 52 40.89 40.92 38.65
C ALA A 52 41.61 41.42 39.93
N PRO A 53 41.16 41.07 41.15
CA PRO A 53 41.98 41.13 42.35
C PRO A 53 42.37 39.75 42.92
N HIS A 54 43.62 39.67 43.39
CA HIS A 54 44.35 38.56 44.04
C HIS A 54 44.08 38.48 45.58
N ARG A 55 43.87 37.29 46.16
CA ARG A 55 44.77 36.37 46.95
C ARG A 55 45.28 36.79 48.35
N ARG A 56 45.31 35.79 49.27
CA ARG A 56 46.34 35.44 50.30
C ARG A 56 46.24 33.90 50.55
N ASP A 57 47.20 33.03 50.16
CA ASP A 57 48.48 32.55 50.77
C ASP A 57 48.31 31.68 52.05
N ALA A 58 48.48 30.33 52.04
CA ALA A 58 49.69 29.43 52.07
C ALA A 58 50.18 29.09 53.53
N PRO A 59 51.05 28.08 53.88
CA PRO A 59 51.95 27.20 53.06
C PRO A 59 52.22 25.71 53.55
N GLY A 60 53.01 24.92 52.77
CA GLY A 60 53.92 23.84 53.27
C GLY A 60 54.00 22.49 52.50
N GLY A 61 55.10 22.19 51.78
CA GLY A 61 55.42 20.91 51.07
C GLY A 61 56.40 19.97 51.83
N PRO A 62 57.27 19.08 51.24
CA PRO A 62 57.33 18.43 49.89
C PRO A 62 57.74 16.89 49.83
N ALA A 63 57.62 16.26 48.64
CA ALA A 63 58.40 15.12 48.03
C ALA A 63 58.06 13.60 48.35
N PRO A 64 58.56 12.57 47.59
CA PRO A 64 57.82 11.77 46.56
C PRO A 64 57.90 10.20 46.72
N PRO A 65 57.76 9.33 45.66
CA PRO A 65 56.66 8.39 45.38
C PRO A 65 56.92 6.89 45.73
N PRO A 66 55.98 5.97 45.43
CA PRO A 66 56.34 4.95 44.43
C PRO A 66 55.25 4.58 43.41
N LEU A 67 55.76 4.10 42.28
CA LEU A 67 55.10 3.52 41.11
C LEU A 67 54.21 2.32 41.48
N LEU A 68 53.08 2.16 40.80
CA LEU A 68 52.61 0.88 40.24
C LEU A 68 51.48 1.12 39.22
N ALA A 69 51.62 0.43 38.09
CA ALA A 69 50.86 0.55 36.87
C ALA A 69 49.47 -0.09 36.93
N ALA A 70 48.48 0.48 36.23
CA ALA A 70 47.36 -0.27 35.66
C ALA A 70 46.65 0.51 34.53
N ALA A 71 46.88 0.03 33.30
CA ALA A 71 45.98 -0.03 32.16
C ALA A 71 45.09 1.18 31.79
N HIS A 72 45.50 1.89 30.74
CA HIS A 72 44.59 2.60 29.83
C HIS A 72 43.78 1.58 28.99
N PRO A 73 42.45 1.72 28.85
CA PRO A 73 41.77 1.28 27.65
C PRO A 73 41.85 2.38 26.57
N PRO A 74 42.05 2.01 25.29
CA PRO A 74 42.18 2.96 24.21
C PRO A 74 40.80 3.47 23.76
N GLY A 75 40.73 4.78 23.48
CA GLY A 75 39.83 5.36 22.47
C GLY A 75 38.34 5.30 22.79
N ALA A 76 37.88 6.15 23.70
CA ALA A 76 36.51 6.61 23.68
C ALA A 76 36.30 7.47 22.42
N GLU A 77 35.96 6.83 21.30
CA GLU A 77 35.21 7.50 20.25
C GLU A 77 33.91 7.95 20.88
N ALA A 78 33.74 9.26 21.03
CA ALA A 78 32.47 9.87 21.35
C ALA A 78 31.50 9.52 20.21
N ALA A 79 30.81 8.39 20.35
CA ALA A 79 29.65 8.06 19.56
C ALA A 79 28.62 9.16 19.86
N VAL A 80 28.55 10.17 18.99
CA VAL A 80 27.41 11.07 18.92
C VAL A 80 26.23 10.19 18.52
N THR A 81 25.55 9.63 19.51
CA THR A 81 24.23 9.05 19.34
C THR A 81 23.32 10.21 18.96
N SER A 82 23.22 10.50 17.66
CA SER A 82 22.28 11.51 17.19
C SER A 82 20.89 10.96 17.48
N SER A 83 20.32 11.37 18.61
CA SER A 83 18.96 11.03 18.99
C SER A 83 18.00 11.67 18.00
N MET A 84 16.90 10.98 17.72
CA MET A 84 15.83 11.52 16.88
C MET A 84 15.29 12.80 17.53
N ALA A 85 15.01 13.83 16.73
CA ALA A 85 14.53 15.09 17.31
C ALA A 85 13.15 14.90 17.91
N ARG A 86 12.94 15.56 19.05
CA ARG A 86 11.67 15.64 19.76
C ARG A 86 11.20 17.09 19.71
N VAL A 87 10.00 17.30 19.19
CA VAL A 87 9.48 18.64 18.90
C VAL A 87 8.08 18.78 19.49
N ARG A 88 7.82 19.84 20.25
CA ARG A 88 6.51 20.07 20.86
C ARG A 88 5.51 20.55 19.81
N LEU A 89 4.29 20.05 19.86
CA LEU A 89 3.21 20.47 18.97
C LEU A 89 2.99 21.99 19.03
N SER A 90 3.08 22.59 20.21
CA SER A 90 2.94 24.05 20.40
C SER A 90 3.98 24.86 19.61
N ASP A 91 5.14 24.26 19.34
CA ASP A 91 6.27 24.97 18.75
C ASP A 91 6.25 24.85 17.21
N ILE A 92 5.48 23.91 16.65
CA ILE A 92 5.27 23.73 15.20
C ILE A 92 3.84 24.07 14.75
N ALA A 93 2.95 24.42 15.67
CA ALA A 93 1.60 24.82 15.36
C ALA A 93 1.60 26.08 14.47
N PRO A 94 0.63 26.21 13.53
CA PRO A 94 0.47 27.42 12.74
C PRO A 94 0.33 28.65 13.66
N TYR A 95 1.14 29.68 13.41
CA TYR A 95 1.13 30.94 14.15
C TYR A 95 0.70 32.06 13.22
N ASP A 96 -0.27 32.87 13.65
CA ASP A 96 -0.66 34.08 12.94
C ASP A 96 0.40 35.17 13.16
N GLY A 97 1.11 35.54 12.08
CA GLY A 97 2.11 36.60 12.10
C GLY A 97 3.49 36.14 11.64
N ALA A 98 4.51 36.96 11.93
CA ALA A 98 5.89 36.65 11.55
C ALA A 98 6.41 35.40 12.30
N PRO A 99 7.20 34.53 11.65
CA PRO A 99 7.67 33.30 12.26
C PRO A 99 8.57 33.61 13.47
N ALA A 100 8.16 33.12 14.64
CA ALA A 100 8.93 33.28 15.87
C ALA A 100 10.19 32.41 15.87
N GLY A 101 11.24 32.83 16.60
CA GLY A 101 12.49 32.07 16.73
C GLY A 101 12.31 30.61 17.18
N PRO A 102 11.47 30.29 18.18
CA PRO A 102 11.17 28.92 18.58
C PRO A 102 10.56 28.09 17.44
N TYR A 103 9.65 28.67 16.66
CA TYR A 103 9.02 28.01 15.53
C TYR A 103 10.04 27.62 14.46
N LEU A 104 10.94 28.54 14.08
CA LEU A 104 11.99 28.24 13.10
C LEU A 104 12.93 27.11 13.57
N ARG A 105 13.32 27.13 14.85
CA ARG A 105 14.14 26.04 15.43
C ARG A 105 13.41 24.70 15.45
N ALA A 106 12.11 24.71 15.77
CA ALA A 106 11.29 23.52 15.79
C ALA A 106 11.08 22.94 14.38
N VAL A 107 10.83 23.79 13.38
CA VAL A 107 10.75 23.41 11.96
C VAL A 107 12.06 22.79 11.47
N GLU A 108 13.20 23.40 11.82
CA GLU A 108 14.53 22.90 11.48
C GLU A 108 14.83 21.56 12.16
N ALA A 109 14.50 21.42 13.45
CA ALA A 109 14.68 20.19 14.20
C ALA A 109 13.84 19.03 13.64
N LEU A 110 12.55 19.29 13.37
CA LEU A 110 11.63 18.32 12.77
C LEU A 110 12.17 17.85 11.40
N SER A 111 12.48 18.82 10.55
CA SER A 111 12.95 18.59 9.19
C SER A 111 14.31 17.90 9.14
N GLY A 112 15.24 18.29 10.00
CA GLY A 112 16.55 17.66 10.13
C GLY A 112 16.46 16.23 10.64
N SER A 113 15.51 15.94 11.54
CA SER A 113 15.23 14.56 11.99
C SER A 113 14.68 13.71 10.86
N LEU A 114 13.71 14.20 10.10
CA LEU A 114 13.18 13.49 8.93
C LEU A 114 14.29 13.20 7.89
N THR A 115 15.25 14.12 7.71
CA THR A 115 16.37 13.91 6.78
C THR A 115 17.40 12.89 7.29
N ARG A 116 17.68 12.86 8.60
CA ARG A 116 18.74 12.00 9.16
C ARG A 116 18.26 10.64 9.62
N HIS A 117 16.98 10.55 9.98
CA HIS A 117 16.42 9.38 10.66
C HIS A 117 15.19 8.81 9.93
N ASN A 118 14.65 9.49 8.91
CA ASN A 118 13.36 9.13 8.28
C ASN A 118 12.16 9.16 9.23
N ALA A 119 12.34 9.66 10.45
CA ALA A 119 11.28 9.82 11.43
C ALA A 119 11.56 11.00 12.38
N ALA A 120 10.51 11.46 13.06
CA ALA A 120 10.60 12.46 14.12
C ALA A 120 9.56 12.19 15.21
N VAL A 121 9.79 12.69 16.43
CA VAL A 121 8.82 12.59 17.53
C VAL A 121 8.16 13.94 17.76
N ILE A 122 6.82 13.95 17.82
CA ILE A 122 6.04 15.12 18.18
C ILE A 122 5.44 14.94 19.57
N GLU A 123 5.75 15.86 20.48
CA GLU A 123 5.28 15.86 21.86
C GLU A 123 3.97 16.65 21.97
N LEU A 124 2.94 15.99 22.49
CA LEU A 124 1.62 16.55 22.70
C LEU A 124 1.53 17.36 24.00
N GLY A 125 0.53 18.24 24.07
CA GLY A 125 0.15 18.88 25.33
C GLY A 125 -0.44 17.87 26.34
N PRO A 126 -0.55 18.24 27.62
CA PRO A 126 -1.02 17.32 28.66
C PRO A 126 -2.45 16.80 28.42
N GLU A 127 -3.34 17.65 27.89
CA GLU A 127 -4.71 17.29 27.55
C GLU A 127 -4.76 16.26 26.40
N ASP A 128 -4.07 16.57 25.30
CA ASP A 128 -3.97 15.69 24.13
C ASP A 128 -3.27 14.34 24.49
N ALA A 129 -2.27 14.37 25.36
CA ALA A 129 -1.59 13.16 25.85
C ALA A 129 -2.52 12.29 26.73
N ALA A 130 -3.38 12.90 27.55
CA ALA A 130 -4.39 12.17 28.32
C ALA A 130 -5.43 11.51 27.39
N LEU A 131 -5.83 12.21 26.33
CA LEU A 131 -6.72 11.67 25.29
C LEU A 131 -6.08 10.47 24.57
N MET A 132 -4.82 10.56 24.17
CA MET A 132 -4.10 9.44 23.54
C MET A 132 -4.02 8.21 24.46
N ARG A 133 -3.70 8.43 25.74
CA ARG A 133 -3.67 7.35 26.75
C ARG A 133 -5.03 6.68 26.90
N CYS A 134 -6.09 7.48 27.06
CA CYS A 134 -7.46 6.97 27.14
C CYS A 134 -7.83 6.16 25.89
N GLY A 135 -7.46 6.67 24.71
CA GLY A 135 -7.67 6.01 23.43
C GLY A 135 -6.98 4.65 23.28
N LEU A 136 -5.72 4.56 23.70
CA LEU A 136 -4.94 3.31 23.67
C LEU A 136 -5.57 2.26 24.60
N GLU A 137 -5.91 2.62 25.83
CA GLU A 137 -6.55 1.70 26.78
C GLU A 137 -7.94 1.27 26.31
N ALA A 138 -8.73 2.20 25.77
CA ALA A 138 -10.02 1.92 25.16
C ALA A 138 -9.92 0.92 24.00
N ALA A 139 -8.99 1.15 23.08
CA ALA A 139 -8.73 0.26 21.96
C ALA A 139 -8.25 -1.13 22.44
N LYS A 140 -7.37 -1.17 23.45
CA LYS A 140 -6.85 -2.40 24.04
C LYS A 140 -7.96 -3.25 24.65
N LEU A 141 -8.83 -2.66 25.45
CA LEU A 141 -9.98 -3.35 26.04
C LEU A 141 -10.95 -3.84 24.95
N TYR A 142 -11.29 -2.97 24.00
CA TYR A 142 -12.20 -3.31 22.90
C TYR A 142 -11.69 -4.51 22.07
N LEU A 143 -10.43 -4.44 21.62
CA LEU A 143 -9.84 -5.46 20.75
C LEU A 143 -9.61 -6.78 21.50
N ARG A 144 -9.27 -6.74 22.79
CA ARG A 144 -9.20 -7.94 23.64
C ARG A 144 -10.54 -8.62 23.77
N THR A 145 -11.60 -7.89 24.10
CA THR A 145 -12.95 -8.45 24.25
C THR A 145 -13.42 -9.08 22.94
N ARG A 146 -13.18 -8.43 21.79
CA ARG A 146 -13.54 -8.97 20.47
C ARG A 146 -12.69 -10.17 20.06
N SER A 147 -11.44 -10.27 20.51
CA SER A 147 -10.58 -11.43 20.25
C SER A 147 -11.00 -12.70 21.01
N GLN A 148 -11.75 -12.56 22.11
CA GLN A 148 -12.20 -13.66 22.98
C GLN A 148 -13.63 -14.13 22.67
N ALA A 149 -14.40 -13.39 21.86
CA ALA A 149 -15.75 -13.76 21.47
C ALA A 149 -15.76 -14.90 20.42
N PRO A 150 -16.66 -15.90 20.51
CA PRO A 150 -16.81 -16.93 19.49
C PRO A 150 -17.18 -16.29 18.15
N ALA A 151 -16.52 -16.74 17.08
CA ALA A 151 -16.50 -16.11 15.76
C ALA A 151 -17.90 -15.79 15.21
N ALA A 152 -18.36 -14.56 15.44
CA ALA A 152 -19.50 -13.97 14.75
C ALA A 152 -18.99 -12.94 13.76
N GLY A 153 -19.20 -13.20 12.47
CA GLY A 153 -19.06 -12.21 11.40
C GLY A 153 -17.73 -12.23 10.63
N LYS A 154 -17.83 -12.51 9.33
CA LYS A 154 -16.78 -12.28 8.33
C LYS A 154 -16.39 -10.80 8.30
N GLY A 155 -15.09 -10.48 8.34
CA GLY A 155 -14.62 -9.22 7.72
C GLY A 155 -13.38 -8.58 8.31
N SER A 156 -13.21 -8.50 9.63
CA SER A 156 -12.06 -7.77 10.21
C SER A 156 -10.96 -8.73 10.67
N PRO A 157 -9.68 -8.52 10.30
CA PRO A 157 -8.57 -9.31 10.84
C PRO A 157 -8.58 -9.22 12.37
N ARG A 158 -8.47 -10.39 13.04
CA ARG A 158 -8.50 -10.50 14.51
C ARG A 158 -7.48 -9.52 15.11
N GLY A 159 -7.95 -8.56 15.91
CA GLY A 159 -7.08 -7.59 16.61
C GLY A 159 -6.89 -6.25 15.93
N VAL A 160 -7.66 -5.89 14.88
CA VAL A 160 -7.59 -4.58 14.23
C VAL A 160 -8.98 -3.94 14.10
N TYR A 161 -9.05 -2.62 14.31
CA TYR A 161 -10.23 -1.78 14.12
C TYR A 161 -9.85 -0.54 13.29
N LEU A 162 -10.67 -0.22 12.28
CA LEU A 162 -10.46 0.93 11.39
C LEU A 162 -11.54 1.97 11.64
N TYR A 163 -11.14 3.18 12.04
CA TYR A 163 -12.01 4.34 12.14
C TYR A 163 -11.80 5.28 10.94
N ARG A 164 -12.91 5.78 10.39
CA ARG A 164 -12.91 6.79 9.33
C ARG A 164 -14.04 7.79 9.60
N ALA A 165 -13.69 9.07 9.73
CA ALA A 165 -14.66 10.13 9.98
C ALA A 165 -15.65 10.30 8.81
N GLY A 166 -16.89 10.69 9.12
CA GLY A 166 -17.97 10.87 8.14
C GLY A 166 -18.74 9.59 7.78
N ARG A 167 -18.31 8.41 8.27
CA ARG A 167 -19.13 7.19 8.15
C ARG A 167 -20.24 7.20 9.22
N PRO A 168 -21.50 6.88 8.87
CA PRO A 168 -22.51 6.60 9.87
C PRO A 168 -22.06 5.41 10.70
N ILE A 169 -22.14 5.53 12.02
CA ILE A 169 -21.96 4.39 12.93
C ILE A 169 -23.15 3.47 12.66
N GLU A 170 -22.93 2.31 12.03
CA GLU A 170 -24.00 1.33 11.85
C GLU A 170 -24.44 0.83 13.23
N ASP A 171 -25.76 0.76 13.47
CA ASP A 171 -26.42 0.55 14.78
C ASP A 171 -26.06 -0.77 15.51
N GLY A 172 -25.11 -1.56 15.01
CA GLY A 172 -24.65 -2.83 15.60
C GLY A 172 -23.13 -2.97 15.79
N ASP A 173 -22.30 -2.07 15.27
CA ASP A 173 -20.84 -2.13 15.44
C ASP A 173 -20.39 -1.19 16.56
N SER A 174 -20.25 -1.73 17.78
CA SER A 174 -19.62 -1.01 18.88
C SER A 174 -18.23 -0.52 18.42
N SER A 175 -17.94 0.77 18.57
CA SER A 175 -16.60 1.32 18.32
C SER A 175 -15.84 1.47 19.64
N PRO A 176 -14.49 1.41 19.65
CA PRO A 176 -13.75 1.86 20.81
C PRO A 176 -14.15 3.31 21.15
N PRO A 177 -14.31 3.66 22.44
CA PRO A 177 -14.62 5.04 22.80
C PRO A 177 -13.49 5.98 22.38
N CYS A 178 -13.83 7.27 22.22
CA CYS A 178 -12.90 8.36 21.91
C CYS A 178 -12.22 8.36 20.53
N MET A 179 -12.53 7.40 19.63
CA MET A 179 -11.88 7.32 18.31
C MET A 179 -12.07 8.59 17.46
N GLY A 180 -13.23 9.24 17.53
CA GLY A 180 -13.48 10.51 16.83
C GLY A 180 -12.61 11.67 17.33
N GLU A 181 -12.41 11.77 18.65
CA GLU A 181 -11.58 12.82 19.24
C GLU A 181 -10.09 12.57 18.97
N ILE A 182 -9.65 11.31 19.01
CA ILE A 182 -8.28 10.92 18.63
C ILE A 182 -8.02 11.24 17.16
N PHE A 183 -8.98 10.93 16.29
CA PHE A 183 -8.88 11.24 14.86
C PHE A 183 -8.69 12.75 14.63
N LYS A 184 -9.46 13.60 15.34
CA LYS A 184 -9.30 15.07 15.27
C LYS A 184 -7.94 15.52 15.80
N CYS A 185 -7.51 14.99 16.96
CA CYS A 185 -6.25 15.34 17.61
C CYS A 185 -5.04 14.98 16.72
N MET A 186 -4.95 13.73 16.25
CA MET A 186 -3.88 13.30 15.35
C MET A 186 -3.95 14.02 14.00
N GLY A 187 -5.15 14.31 13.49
CA GLY A 187 -5.33 15.11 12.27
C GLY A 187 -4.77 16.54 12.40
N LYS A 188 -4.99 17.19 13.55
CA LYS A 188 -4.40 18.51 13.87
C LYS A 188 -2.86 18.45 13.89
N VAL A 189 -2.30 17.42 14.53
CA VAL A 189 -0.84 17.22 14.60
C VAL A 189 -0.26 17.00 13.20
N ALA A 190 -0.90 16.17 12.39
CA ALA A 190 -0.43 15.85 11.04
C ALA A 190 -0.42 17.10 10.15
N ARG A 191 -1.42 17.98 10.27
CA ARG A 191 -1.47 19.25 9.54
C ARG A 191 -0.39 20.24 10.01
N ALA A 192 -0.15 20.35 11.31
CA ALA A 192 0.94 21.17 11.83
C ALA A 192 2.31 20.68 11.33
N ALA A 193 2.54 19.37 11.35
CA ALA A 193 3.75 18.76 10.80
C ALA A 193 3.90 19.02 9.30
N LEU A 194 2.82 18.89 8.53
CA LEU A 194 2.83 19.15 7.09
C LEU A 194 3.11 20.63 6.78
N CYS A 195 2.56 21.56 7.56
CA CYS A 195 2.87 22.99 7.47
C CYS A 195 4.36 23.27 7.76
N ALA A 196 4.92 22.62 8.79
CA ALA A 196 6.33 22.75 9.14
C ALA A 196 7.25 22.21 8.01
N ILE A 197 6.90 21.07 7.41
CA ILE A 197 7.61 20.51 6.25
C ILE A 197 7.54 21.48 5.07
N ALA A 198 6.35 22.01 4.76
CA ALA A 198 6.17 22.99 3.68
C ALA A 198 7.07 24.22 3.90
N ARG A 199 7.09 24.75 5.12
CA ARG A 199 7.90 25.92 5.47
C ARG A 199 9.40 25.68 5.31
N HIS A 200 9.90 24.51 5.74
CA HIS A 200 11.29 24.13 5.56
C HIS A 200 11.67 23.99 4.07
N LEU A 201 10.74 23.50 3.25
CA LEU A 201 10.91 23.43 1.79
C LEU A 201 10.77 24.79 1.09
N ARG A 202 10.63 25.89 1.85
CA ARG A 202 10.43 27.27 1.35
C ARG A 202 9.11 27.46 0.60
N LEU A 203 8.11 26.64 0.91
CA LEU A 203 6.74 26.80 0.43
C LEU A 203 5.94 27.68 1.38
N ARG A 204 4.76 28.13 0.91
CA ARG A 204 3.73 28.66 1.79
C ARG A 204 3.24 27.55 2.73
N SER A 205 2.88 27.89 3.97
CA SER A 205 2.45 26.91 4.97
C SER A 205 1.19 26.14 4.54
N ASP A 206 0.34 26.74 3.70
CA ASP A 206 -0.90 26.19 3.16
C ASP A 206 -0.71 25.47 1.80
N ALA A 207 0.53 25.30 1.32
CA ALA A 207 0.80 24.79 -0.03
C ALA A 207 0.16 23.40 -0.29
N PHE A 208 -0.02 22.59 0.75
CA PHE A 208 -0.60 21.25 0.65
C PHE A 208 -2.06 21.17 1.07
N ASN A 209 -2.70 22.27 1.49
CA ASN A 209 -4.08 22.23 2.01
C ASN A 209 -5.09 21.75 0.98
N HIS A 210 -4.87 22.07 -0.30
CA HIS A 210 -5.71 21.63 -1.41
C HIS A 210 -5.74 20.10 -1.62
N LEU A 211 -4.84 19.36 -0.97
CA LEU A 211 -4.81 17.89 -1.02
C LEU A 211 -5.59 17.26 0.14
N LEU A 212 -5.98 18.02 1.15
CA LEU A 212 -6.48 17.48 2.41
C LEU A 212 -7.98 17.63 2.52
N ASP A 213 -8.60 16.76 3.33
CA ASP A 213 -10.02 16.87 3.68
C ASP A 213 -10.31 18.23 4.36
N ASP A 214 -11.50 18.78 4.17
CA ASP A 214 -11.94 20.00 4.85
C ASP A 214 -12.17 19.75 6.35
N ILE A 215 -11.99 20.80 7.17
CA ILE A 215 -12.28 20.77 8.60
C ILE A 215 -13.23 21.94 8.93
N PRO A 216 -14.48 21.68 9.33
CA PRO A 216 -15.14 20.38 9.45
C PRO A 216 -15.39 19.71 8.09
N LEU A 217 -15.56 18.38 8.08
CA LEU A 217 -15.93 17.63 6.88
C LEU A 217 -17.31 18.08 6.37
N PRO A 218 -17.52 18.20 5.05
CA PRO A 218 -18.83 18.50 4.49
C PRO A 218 -19.85 17.41 4.80
N ALA A 219 -21.14 17.77 4.79
CA ALA A 219 -22.21 16.83 5.07
C ALA A 219 -22.22 15.67 4.06
N ASN A 220 -22.37 14.43 4.56
CA ASN A 220 -22.33 13.18 3.79
C ASN A 220 -20.98 12.84 3.13
N GLU A 221 -19.92 13.58 3.43
CA GLU A 221 -18.58 13.23 2.99
C GLU A 221 -17.85 12.37 4.01
N VAL A 222 -17.04 11.45 3.47
CA VAL A 222 -16.21 10.56 4.27
C VAL A 222 -14.77 11.00 4.11
N SER A 223 -14.07 11.15 5.23
CA SER A 223 -12.64 11.48 5.24
C SER A 223 -11.81 10.50 4.42
N SER A 224 -10.87 11.02 3.64
CA SER A 224 -9.86 10.23 2.94
C SER A 224 -8.87 9.60 3.92
N SER A 225 -8.56 10.33 4.99
CA SER A 225 -7.67 9.87 6.06
C SER A 225 -8.32 8.82 6.97
N VAL A 226 -7.50 7.97 7.61
CA VAL A 226 -7.97 6.87 8.47
C VAL A 226 -7.19 6.78 9.78
N LEU A 227 -7.87 6.32 10.83
CA LEU A 227 -7.26 5.95 12.09
C LEU A 227 -7.37 4.43 12.28
N LEU A 228 -6.24 3.77 12.47
CA LEU A 228 -6.15 2.33 12.70
C LEU A 228 -5.83 2.08 14.17
N ALA A 229 -6.62 1.25 14.83
CA ALA A 229 -6.30 0.70 16.15
C ALA A 229 -5.94 -0.78 16.00
N SER A 230 -4.80 -1.19 16.54
CA SER A 230 -4.32 -2.57 16.46
C SER A 230 -3.84 -3.08 17.81
N TYR A 231 -4.08 -4.36 18.07
CA TYR A 231 -3.63 -5.08 19.24
C TYR A 231 -2.95 -6.39 18.83
N SER A 232 -1.68 -6.53 19.17
CA SER A 232 -0.90 -7.76 19.00
C SER A 232 -0.70 -8.43 20.36
N PRO A 233 -1.30 -9.61 20.61
CA PRO A 233 -1.12 -10.33 21.87
C PRO A 233 0.32 -10.83 22.02
N ASN A 234 0.83 -10.82 23.25
CA ASN A 234 2.14 -11.40 23.56
C ASN A 234 2.00 -12.93 23.56
N THR A 235 2.47 -13.62 22.52
CA THR A 235 2.51 -15.09 22.56
C THR A 235 3.74 -15.53 23.37
N LEU A 236 3.52 -15.90 24.64
CA LEU A 236 4.49 -16.71 25.39
C LEU A 236 4.79 -17.97 24.58
N GLN A 237 6.01 -18.12 24.08
CA GLN A 237 6.56 -19.41 23.69
C GLN A 237 6.63 -20.28 24.95
N ASN A 238 5.52 -20.95 25.29
CA ASN A 238 5.59 -22.12 26.13
C ASN A 238 6.01 -23.29 25.22
N GLY A 239 7.03 -24.03 25.62
CA GLY A 239 7.73 -25.01 24.80
C GLY A 239 6.83 -26.13 24.27
N LYS A 240 6.23 -25.92 23.10
CA LYS A 240 5.84 -26.94 22.13
C LYS A 240 5.51 -26.24 20.81
N ILE A 241 6.41 -26.38 19.84
CA ILE A 241 6.20 -25.86 18.49
C ILE A 241 5.05 -26.67 17.85
N THR A 242 3.84 -26.15 17.93
CA THR A 242 2.77 -26.45 16.97
C THR A 242 2.67 -25.26 16.03
N ILE A 243 3.20 -25.45 14.83
CA ILE A 243 3.05 -24.56 13.69
C ILE A 243 1.56 -24.54 13.33
N SER A 244 0.84 -23.54 13.85
CA SER A 244 -0.49 -23.17 13.37
C SER A 244 -0.39 -21.79 12.75
N GLY A 245 -0.76 -21.73 11.47
CA GLY A 245 -0.48 -20.63 10.56
C GLY A 245 -1.08 -19.29 10.98
N GLY A 246 -0.18 -18.35 11.27
CA GLY A 246 -0.41 -16.92 11.15
C GLY A 246 0.90 -16.34 10.60
N LYS A 247 0.87 -15.83 9.37
CA LYS A 247 2.00 -15.17 8.70
C LYS A 247 2.52 -14.04 9.60
N LEU A 248 3.64 -14.25 10.29
CA LEU A 248 4.39 -13.18 10.97
C LEU A 248 4.93 -12.27 9.85
N SER A 249 4.32 -11.10 9.65
CA SER A 249 4.76 -10.14 8.64
C SER A 249 6.10 -9.54 9.07
N VAL A 250 7.20 -10.15 8.63
CA VAL A 250 8.56 -9.57 8.63
C VAL A 250 8.74 -8.72 7.36
N ASN A 251 7.67 -8.08 6.87
CA ASN A 251 7.75 -7.24 5.68
C ASN A 251 7.94 -5.79 6.11
N ALA A 252 8.95 -5.16 5.52
CA ALA A 252 9.17 -3.74 5.69
C ALA A 252 8.08 -2.98 4.91
N GLU A 253 7.36 -2.09 5.60
CA GLU A 253 6.20 -1.37 5.07
C GLU A 253 6.57 0.10 4.76
N VAL A 254 6.08 0.59 3.63
CA VAL A 254 6.16 2.02 3.25
C VAL A 254 4.74 2.56 3.16
N GLU A 255 4.48 3.62 3.92
CA GLU A 255 3.15 4.25 3.97
C GLU A 255 2.77 4.90 2.64
N LYS A 256 1.54 4.68 2.16
CA LYS A 256 1.07 5.21 0.86
C LYS A 256 0.72 6.69 0.90
N GLY A 257 0.25 7.18 2.05
CA GLY A 257 -0.27 8.53 2.25
C GLY A 257 0.77 9.65 2.26
N LEU A 258 0.40 10.79 2.82
CA LEU A 258 1.29 11.93 3.02
C LEU A 258 2.15 11.71 4.26
N LEU A 259 1.51 11.51 5.41
CA LEU A 259 2.15 11.36 6.72
C LEU A 259 1.43 10.28 7.51
N THR A 260 2.17 9.55 8.34
CA THR A 260 1.62 8.62 9.32
C THR A 260 2.11 8.98 10.71
N LEU A 261 1.17 9.07 11.66
CA LEU A 261 1.43 9.30 13.08
C LEU A 261 1.13 8.02 13.84
N ILE A 262 2.08 7.56 14.66
CA ILE A 262 1.96 6.32 15.42
C ILE A 262 2.11 6.62 16.92
N SER A 263 1.15 6.14 17.72
CA SER A 263 1.19 6.12 19.18
C SER A 263 1.05 4.68 19.64
N SER A 264 1.87 4.24 20.59
CA SER A 264 1.82 2.85 21.11
C SER A 264 1.99 2.82 22.63
N ASP A 265 1.43 1.80 23.27
CA ASP A 265 1.62 1.56 24.72
C ASP A 265 2.98 0.93 25.05
N ASN A 266 3.52 0.16 24.12
CA ASN A 266 4.83 -0.48 24.22
C ASN A 266 5.66 -0.20 22.95
N PRO A 267 6.98 0.01 23.11
CA PRO A 267 7.86 0.20 21.97
C PRO A 267 7.88 -1.04 21.07
N GLY A 268 8.17 -0.85 19.79
CA GLY A 268 8.15 -1.92 18.81
C GLY A 268 8.08 -1.46 17.36
N VAL A 269 8.26 -0.18 17.05
CA VAL A 269 8.39 0.30 15.67
C VAL A 269 9.86 0.49 15.34
N GLN A 270 10.34 -0.22 14.31
CA GLN A 270 11.64 0.04 13.72
C GLN A 270 11.48 0.88 12.46
N VAL A 271 12.38 1.84 12.26
CA VAL A 271 12.49 2.64 11.04
C VAL A 271 13.85 2.39 10.41
N PHE A 272 13.90 2.36 9.08
CA PHE A 272 15.12 2.24 8.32
C PHE A 272 15.71 3.64 8.11
N ASP A 273 16.89 3.90 8.66
CA ASP A 273 17.59 5.17 8.49
C ASP A 273 18.16 5.30 7.06
N PRO A 274 18.48 6.53 6.60
CA PRO A 274 19.17 6.76 5.34
C PRO A 274 20.58 6.13 5.25
N ASN A 275 21.15 5.72 6.38
CA ASN A 275 22.46 5.04 6.43
C ASN A 275 22.34 3.53 6.23
N GLY A 276 21.14 3.00 5.98
CA GLY A 276 20.90 1.59 5.71
C GLY A 276 20.68 0.73 6.95
N ARG A 277 20.31 1.31 8.09
CA ARG A 277 20.19 0.62 9.38
C ARG A 277 18.78 0.70 9.95
N TRP A 278 18.31 -0.45 10.44
CA TRP A 278 17.11 -0.52 11.26
C TRP A 278 17.40 -0.08 12.68
N TYR A 279 16.61 0.85 13.20
CA TYR A 279 16.71 1.29 14.60
C TYR A 279 15.32 1.39 15.23
N LEU A 280 15.25 1.23 16.56
CA LEU A 280 14.00 1.34 17.32
C LEU A 280 13.60 2.82 17.42
N ALA A 281 12.51 3.18 16.75
CA ALA A 281 12.09 4.57 16.58
C ALA A 281 11.19 5.09 17.71
N ASP A 282 10.45 4.19 18.36
CA ASP A 282 9.58 4.48 19.51
C ASP A 282 10.22 4.09 20.86
N GLY A 283 11.53 3.83 20.87
CA GLY A 283 12.33 3.51 22.05
C GLY A 283 12.43 4.73 22.98
N GLY A 284 11.52 4.82 23.95
CA GLY A 284 11.40 5.97 24.87
C GLY A 284 10.19 6.87 24.61
N SER A 285 9.25 6.45 23.75
CA SER A 285 7.99 7.16 23.55
C SER A 285 7.11 7.09 24.80
N SER A 286 6.65 8.24 25.26
CA SER A 286 5.60 8.39 26.27
C SER A 286 4.20 8.36 25.64
N PHE A 287 3.14 8.21 26.46
CA PHE A 287 1.76 8.31 25.98
C PHE A 287 1.39 9.66 25.33
N GLY A 288 2.25 10.68 25.45
CA GLY A 288 2.10 11.97 24.77
C GLY A 288 2.99 12.15 23.54
N ASP A 289 3.68 11.09 23.11
CA ASP A 289 4.62 11.16 21.99
C ASP A 289 4.01 10.50 20.76
N LEU A 290 4.02 11.21 19.64
CA LEU A 290 3.62 10.68 18.34
C LEU A 290 4.85 10.52 17.45
N LEU A 291 5.09 9.30 16.98
CA LEU A 291 6.10 9.01 15.97
C LEU A 291 5.56 9.44 14.59
N LEU A 292 6.25 10.36 13.94
CA LEU A 292 5.96 10.84 12.59
C LEU A 292 6.81 10.10 11.56
N VAL A 293 6.16 9.57 10.53
CA VAL A 293 6.76 8.86 9.40
C VAL A 293 6.21 9.45 8.09
N THR A 294 7.05 9.60 7.06
CA THR A 294 6.68 10.16 5.75
C THR A 294 6.22 9.07 4.78
N GLY A 295 5.17 9.36 3.99
CA GLY A 295 4.63 8.42 3.01
C GLY A 295 4.97 8.73 1.55
N LYS A 296 4.59 7.82 0.65
CA LYS A 296 4.87 7.88 -0.79
C LYS A 296 4.22 9.08 -1.47
N ALA A 297 2.99 9.46 -1.10
CA ALA A 297 2.36 10.64 -1.70
C ALA A 297 3.11 11.93 -1.34
N LEU A 298 3.64 12.05 -0.11
CA LEU A 298 4.46 13.20 0.27
C LEU A 298 5.79 13.21 -0.47
N SER A 299 6.44 12.05 -0.60
CA SER A 299 7.65 11.91 -1.41
C SER A 299 7.42 12.34 -2.84
N HIS A 300 6.26 11.97 -3.42
CA HIS A 300 5.90 12.36 -4.76
C HIS A 300 5.73 13.89 -4.91
N ILE A 301 4.88 14.53 -4.10
CA ILE A 301 4.64 15.99 -4.22
C ILE A 301 5.84 16.85 -3.82
N THR A 302 6.82 16.28 -3.11
CA THR A 302 8.07 16.95 -2.75
C THR A 302 9.21 16.61 -3.72
N ALA A 303 8.92 15.94 -4.85
CA ALA A 303 9.91 15.52 -5.83
C ALA A 303 11.10 14.72 -5.23
N GLY A 304 10.82 13.92 -4.19
CA GLY A 304 11.81 13.11 -3.48
C GLY A 304 12.61 13.85 -2.40
N LEU A 305 12.40 15.16 -2.20
CA LEU A 305 13.06 15.91 -1.12
C LEU A 305 12.71 15.38 0.27
N ARG A 306 11.54 14.75 0.41
CA ARG A 306 11.11 14.00 1.60
C ARG A 306 10.86 12.55 1.23
N PRO A 307 11.87 11.66 1.30
CA PRO A 307 11.70 10.27 0.92
C PRO A 307 10.64 9.59 1.81
N ALA A 308 9.95 8.60 1.24
CA ALA A 308 9.02 7.79 2.01
C ALA A 308 9.81 6.86 2.94
N ALA A 309 9.43 6.85 4.20
CA ALA A 309 10.15 6.12 5.23
C ALA A 309 9.69 4.65 5.26
N LEU A 310 10.68 3.75 5.35
CA LEU A 310 10.47 2.32 5.49
C LEU A 310 10.44 1.98 6.98
N HIS A 311 9.37 1.32 7.44
CA HIS A 311 9.18 0.98 8.84
C HIS A 311 8.63 -0.45 8.99
N ARG A 312 8.80 -1.06 10.16
CA ARG A 312 8.25 -2.40 10.46
C ARG A 312 7.98 -2.55 11.95
N ALA A 313 7.15 -3.51 12.32
CA ALA A 313 7.09 -3.98 13.69
C ALA A 313 8.40 -4.72 14.04
N ALA A 314 8.99 -4.41 15.19
CA ALA A 314 10.17 -5.08 15.70
C ALA A 314 9.84 -6.55 15.98
N PRO A 315 10.65 -7.51 15.48
CA PRO A 315 10.52 -8.90 15.90
C PRO A 315 10.80 -8.99 17.40
N ASP A 316 9.90 -9.66 18.12
CA ASP A 316 9.80 -9.74 19.59
C ASP A 316 11.16 -9.67 20.31
N CYS A 317 11.53 -8.47 20.77
CA CYS A 317 12.65 -8.23 21.68
C CYS A 317 12.17 -7.93 23.10
N PHE A 318 11.07 -8.57 23.54
CA PHE A 318 10.53 -8.35 24.88
C PHE A 318 10.48 -9.65 25.70
N ALA A 319 11.66 -10.01 26.22
CA ALA A 319 11.78 -10.80 27.45
C ALA A 319 11.71 -9.84 28.65
N GLY A 320 10.51 -9.45 29.07
CA GLY A 320 10.31 -8.45 30.12
C GLY A 320 8.92 -8.47 30.75
N SER A 321 8.67 -9.46 31.61
CA SER A 321 7.76 -9.55 32.77
C SER A 321 6.37 -8.86 32.85
N PHE A 322 5.79 -8.26 31.79
CA PHE A 322 4.38 -7.86 31.79
C PHE A 322 3.66 -8.47 30.59
N GLY A 323 2.86 -9.52 30.86
CA GLY A 323 2.13 -10.32 29.86
C GLY A 323 0.96 -9.60 29.15
N GLY A 324 1.05 -8.29 28.92
CA GLY A 324 0.06 -7.53 28.16
C GLY A 324 0.57 -7.27 26.75
N GLY A 325 -0.12 -7.78 25.72
CA GLY A 325 0.22 -7.47 24.33
C GLY A 325 0.30 -5.97 24.00
N ARG A 326 0.87 -5.64 22.85
CA ARG A 326 1.09 -4.27 22.37
C ARG A 326 -0.14 -3.72 21.65
N THR A 327 -0.55 -2.53 22.02
CA THR A 327 -1.63 -1.75 21.41
C THR A 327 -1.05 -0.53 20.72
N SER A 328 -1.48 -0.26 19.49
CA SER A 328 -1.05 0.92 18.75
C SER A 328 -2.21 1.60 18.03
N LEU A 329 -2.12 2.93 17.95
CA LEU A 329 -2.96 3.80 17.15
C LEU A 329 -2.10 4.38 16.02
N ALA A 330 -2.54 4.23 14.78
CA ALA A 330 -1.86 4.77 13.60
C ALA A 330 -2.83 5.63 12.79
N PHE A 331 -2.57 6.94 12.72
CA PHE A 331 -3.31 7.88 11.90
C PHE A 331 -2.58 8.08 10.58
N ARG A 332 -3.24 7.78 9.45
CA ARG A 332 -2.71 7.97 8.10
C ARG A 332 -3.39 9.17 7.46
N LEU A 333 -2.62 10.24 7.27
CA LEU A 333 -3.04 11.41 6.52
C LEU A 333 -2.99 11.09 5.03
N MET A 334 -4.16 10.97 4.40
CA MET A 334 -4.29 10.65 2.99
C MET A 334 -4.69 11.90 2.20
N PRO A 335 -4.18 12.06 0.97
CA PRO A 335 -4.71 13.08 0.08
C PRO A 335 -6.12 12.69 -0.41
N GLN A 336 -6.94 13.68 -0.77
CA GLN A 336 -8.28 13.47 -1.32
C GLN A 336 -8.21 12.71 -2.65
N SER A 337 -9.15 11.79 -2.89
CA SER A 337 -9.14 10.90 -4.06
C SER A 337 -9.29 11.62 -5.40
N ASN A 338 -9.96 12.78 -5.40
CA ASN A 338 -10.15 13.66 -6.55
C ASN A 338 -9.03 14.71 -6.71
N ALA A 339 -8.09 14.80 -5.78
CA ALA A 339 -6.98 15.73 -5.87
C ALA A 339 -5.91 15.25 -6.87
N VAL A 340 -5.01 16.16 -7.22
CA VAL A 340 -3.90 15.91 -8.16
C VAL A 340 -2.59 16.16 -7.45
N LEU A 341 -1.68 15.17 -7.49
CA LEU A 341 -0.33 15.29 -6.97
C LEU A 341 0.53 16.03 -8.01
N ASP A 342 0.99 17.21 -7.64
CA ASP A 342 1.75 18.10 -8.53
C ASP A 342 2.96 18.71 -7.79
N CYS A 343 4.10 18.71 -8.47
CA CYS A 343 5.34 19.30 -7.97
C CYS A 343 5.51 20.78 -8.34
N SER A 344 4.52 21.41 -9.00
CA SER A 344 4.56 22.84 -9.35
C SER A 344 4.95 23.77 -8.18
N PRO A 345 4.44 23.59 -6.93
CA PRO A 345 4.88 24.39 -5.79
C PRO A 345 6.38 24.24 -5.47
N ILE A 346 6.93 23.04 -5.66
CA ILE A 346 8.35 22.71 -5.43
C ILE A 346 9.23 23.39 -6.49
N ALA A 347 8.83 23.33 -7.76
CA ALA A 347 9.51 24.08 -8.83
C ALA A 347 9.48 25.59 -8.58
N ALA A 348 8.33 26.12 -8.16
CA ALA A 348 8.18 27.55 -7.87
C ALA A 348 9.08 28.02 -6.71
N ALA A 349 9.39 27.14 -5.76
CA ALA A 349 10.36 27.40 -4.69
C ALA A 349 11.84 27.27 -5.12
N GLY A 350 12.09 26.96 -6.40
CA GLY A 350 13.43 26.88 -6.99
C GLY A 350 14.11 25.53 -6.89
N HIS A 351 13.37 24.46 -6.52
CA HIS A 351 13.93 23.10 -6.49
C HIS A 351 13.87 22.44 -7.87
N VAL A 352 14.88 21.64 -8.20
CA VAL A 352 14.93 20.87 -9.44
C VAL A 352 14.06 19.62 -9.30
N ILE A 353 13.13 19.42 -10.23
CA ILE A 353 12.24 18.26 -10.25
C ILE A 353 12.79 17.21 -11.22
N PRO A 354 13.11 15.99 -10.76
CA PRO A 354 13.48 14.89 -11.65
C PRO A 354 12.32 14.51 -12.59
N GLN A 355 12.66 14.06 -13.81
CA GLN A 355 11.66 13.70 -14.84
C GLN A 355 10.71 12.56 -14.42
N SER A 356 11.08 11.76 -13.41
CA SER A 356 10.25 10.70 -12.84
C SER A 356 9.02 11.21 -12.08
N TYR A 357 9.01 12.47 -11.65
CA TYR A 357 7.90 13.06 -10.91
C TYR A 357 6.99 13.83 -11.87
N VAL A 358 5.89 13.20 -12.26
CA VAL A 358 4.89 13.75 -13.18
C VAL A 358 3.59 14.05 -12.45
N ARG A 359 2.83 15.01 -12.97
CA ARG A 359 1.49 15.28 -12.44
C ARG A 359 0.60 14.03 -12.59
N VAL A 360 0.02 13.55 -11.49
CA VAL A 360 -0.81 12.33 -11.45
C VAL A 360 -2.01 12.53 -10.53
N SER A 361 -3.18 11.98 -10.88
CA SER A 361 -4.33 12.02 -9.96
C SER A 361 -4.07 11.12 -8.75
N VAL A 362 -4.62 11.48 -7.59
CA VAL A 362 -4.47 10.65 -6.38
C VAL A 362 -5.08 9.26 -6.59
N SER A 363 -6.22 9.16 -7.28
CA SER A 363 -6.84 7.88 -7.63
C SER A 363 -5.87 6.97 -8.40
N GLN A 364 -5.30 7.46 -9.50
CA GLN A 364 -4.36 6.71 -10.32
C GLN A 364 -3.10 6.35 -9.52
N PHE A 365 -2.55 7.30 -8.77
CA PHE A 365 -1.37 7.06 -7.94
C PHE A 365 -1.59 5.97 -6.89
N MET A 366 -2.74 5.97 -6.21
CA MET A 366 -3.07 4.96 -5.20
C MET A 366 -3.35 3.58 -5.82
N ASP A 367 -3.96 3.55 -7.01
CA ASP A 367 -4.17 2.31 -7.78
C ASP A 367 -2.84 1.72 -8.23
N ASP A 368 -1.94 2.55 -8.79
CA ASP A 368 -0.59 2.15 -9.19
C ASP A 368 0.20 1.61 -7.99
N LEU A 369 0.20 2.31 -6.85
CA LEU A 369 0.85 1.83 -5.62
C LEU A 369 0.29 0.51 -5.10
N SER A 370 -0.98 0.24 -5.35
CA SER A 370 -1.62 -1.01 -4.94
C SER A 370 -1.29 -2.14 -5.92
N ALA A 371 -1.25 -1.85 -7.22
CA ALA A 371 -0.76 -2.78 -8.23
C ALA A 371 0.72 -3.13 -8.04
N GLU A 372 1.55 -2.16 -7.63
CA GLU A 372 2.96 -2.36 -7.29
C GLU A 372 3.10 -3.23 -6.04
N GLU A 373 2.27 -3.06 -5.00
CA GLU A 373 2.28 -3.92 -3.80
C GLU A 373 1.81 -5.35 -4.11
N ASP A 374 0.82 -5.49 -4.99
CA ASP A 374 0.35 -6.77 -5.50
C ASP A 374 1.39 -7.43 -6.44
N ALA A 375 2.21 -6.64 -7.14
CA ALA A 375 3.33 -7.12 -7.95
C ALA A 375 4.60 -7.43 -7.12
N LEU A 376 4.84 -6.66 -6.06
CA LEU A 376 5.83 -6.89 -4.98
C LEU A 376 5.37 -7.98 -4.00
N CYS A 377 4.19 -8.56 -4.22
CA CYS A 377 3.92 -9.95 -3.92
C CYS A 377 4.29 -10.82 -5.14
N PRO A 378 5.58 -11.05 -5.45
CA PRO A 378 5.90 -12.18 -6.30
C PRO A 378 5.53 -13.44 -5.50
N ASN A 379 4.44 -14.08 -5.91
CA ASN A 379 4.66 -15.43 -6.40
C ASN A 379 5.72 -15.28 -7.52
N PRO A 380 6.88 -15.94 -7.46
CA PRO A 380 7.98 -15.70 -8.39
C PRO A 380 7.66 -16.30 -9.77
N GLU A 381 6.61 -15.80 -10.42
CA GLU A 381 6.14 -16.22 -11.73
C GLU A 381 5.60 -15.01 -12.49
N ASN A 382 6.31 -14.69 -13.58
CA ASN A 382 5.87 -13.92 -14.75
C ASN A 382 5.79 -12.39 -14.66
N VAL A 383 6.90 -11.73 -15.02
CA VAL A 383 6.86 -10.64 -16.01
C VAL A 383 7.93 -10.91 -17.06
N CYS A 384 7.49 -11.21 -18.28
CA CYS A 384 8.34 -11.32 -19.46
C CYS A 384 8.68 -9.92 -19.98
N VAL A 385 9.95 -9.53 -19.95
CA VAL A 385 10.52 -8.53 -20.86
C VAL A 385 11.70 -9.20 -21.58
N PRO A 386 11.74 -9.17 -22.93
CA PRO A 386 12.67 -9.97 -23.70
C PRO A 386 14.06 -9.32 -23.72
N GLY A 387 15.09 -10.04 -23.25
CA GLY A 387 16.47 -9.63 -23.48
C GLY A 387 17.49 -10.21 -22.49
N ASN A 388 18.00 -11.40 -22.83
CA ASN A 388 19.21 -12.08 -22.36
C ASN A 388 19.18 -12.99 -21.11
N ASN A 389 19.47 -14.25 -21.41
CA ASN A 389 19.62 -15.43 -20.57
C ASN A 389 20.90 -15.40 -19.72
N SER A 390 20.77 -15.69 -18.43
CA SER A 390 21.49 -16.73 -17.67
C SER A 390 21.17 -16.54 -16.18
N ASN A 391 20.86 -17.63 -15.46
CA ASN A 391 20.41 -17.70 -14.05
C ASN A 391 18.89 -17.82 -13.86
N LYS A 392 18.33 -18.97 -14.28
CA LYS A 392 17.06 -19.46 -13.74
C LYS A 392 17.37 -20.14 -12.41
N GLU A 393 16.93 -19.56 -11.30
CA GLU A 393 16.95 -20.22 -10.00
C GLU A 393 16.09 -21.49 -10.09
N PRO A 394 16.59 -22.67 -9.68
CA PRO A 394 15.83 -23.92 -9.76
C PRO A 394 14.60 -23.84 -8.84
N THR A 395 13.42 -24.20 -9.35
CA THR A 395 12.19 -24.22 -8.54
C THR A 395 12.36 -25.14 -7.33
N LEU A 396 11.74 -24.82 -6.19
CA LEU A 396 11.81 -25.66 -4.99
C LEU A 396 11.41 -27.12 -5.26
N ARG A 397 10.44 -27.32 -6.17
CA ARG A 397 10.06 -28.65 -6.67
C ARG A 397 11.21 -29.34 -7.41
N SER A 398 11.93 -28.64 -8.29
CA SER A 398 13.10 -29.21 -9.00
C SER A 398 14.28 -29.49 -8.07
N VAL A 399 14.48 -28.68 -7.02
CA VAL A 399 15.55 -28.89 -6.02
C VAL A 399 15.28 -30.12 -5.14
N LEU A 400 14.01 -30.35 -4.80
CA LEU A 400 13.59 -31.47 -3.94
C LEU A 400 13.17 -32.72 -4.72
N SER A 401 13.42 -32.76 -6.02
CA SER A 401 13.13 -33.91 -6.87
C SER A 401 14.41 -34.49 -7.45
N ASP A 402 14.41 -35.80 -7.67
CA ASP A 402 15.46 -36.48 -8.40
C ASP A 402 15.49 -36.00 -9.86
N PRO A 403 16.62 -35.44 -10.37
CA PRO A 403 16.70 -34.91 -11.72
C PRO A 403 16.52 -35.96 -12.83
N ILE A 404 16.62 -37.26 -12.50
CA ILE A 404 16.38 -38.33 -13.49
C ILE A 404 14.92 -38.75 -13.52
N SER A 405 14.30 -38.98 -12.36
CA SER A 405 12.92 -39.48 -12.31
C SER A 405 11.85 -38.43 -12.13
N GLY A 406 12.22 -37.22 -11.72
CA GLY A 406 11.28 -36.18 -11.31
C GLY A 406 10.49 -36.52 -10.04
N ALA A 407 10.82 -37.62 -9.36
CA ALA A 407 10.19 -38.01 -8.09
C ALA A 407 10.78 -37.19 -6.94
N PHE A 408 9.95 -36.82 -5.98
CA PHE A 408 10.40 -36.16 -4.76
C PHE A 408 11.38 -37.04 -3.97
N LEU A 409 12.39 -36.43 -3.36
CA LEU A 409 13.47 -37.10 -2.61
C LEU A 409 13.01 -37.64 -1.24
N GLU A 410 11.87 -38.35 -1.21
CA GLU A 410 11.28 -38.99 -0.02
C GLU A 410 12.14 -40.16 0.50
N ASP A 411 13.07 -40.66 -0.31
CA ASP A 411 14.02 -41.72 0.00
C ASP A 411 15.46 -41.21 0.16
N ALA A 412 15.68 -39.89 0.28
CA ALA A 412 17.01 -39.29 0.32
C ALA A 412 17.98 -39.95 1.32
N VAL A 413 19.18 -40.26 0.85
CA VAL A 413 20.29 -40.85 1.62
C VAL A 413 21.55 -40.02 1.41
N VAL A 414 22.26 -39.73 2.50
CA VAL A 414 23.59 -39.13 2.50
C VAL A 414 24.65 -40.21 2.25
N VAL A 415 25.53 -39.98 1.29
CA VAL A 415 26.68 -40.84 0.99
C VAL A 415 27.95 -40.34 1.70
N SER A 416 28.99 -41.18 1.76
CA SER A 416 30.25 -40.88 2.49
C SER A 416 30.93 -39.54 2.17
N CYS A 417 30.71 -38.95 0.98
CA CYS A 417 31.23 -37.63 0.63
C CYS A 417 30.34 -36.44 1.09
N GLY A 418 29.26 -36.70 1.82
CA GLY A 418 28.34 -35.69 2.36
C GLY A 418 27.19 -35.28 1.44
N HIS A 419 27.16 -35.75 0.18
CA HIS A 419 26.07 -35.45 -0.75
C HIS A 419 24.85 -36.35 -0.52
N SER A 420 23.66 -35.82 -0.79
CA SER A 420 22.40 -36.57 -0.65
C SER A 420 21.82 -36.93 -2.01
N PHE A 421 21.36 -38.17 -2.16
CA PHE A 421 20.71 -38.66 -3.36
C PHE A 421 19.42 -39.40 -2.98
N GLY A 422 18.42 -39.31 -3.85
CA GLY A 422 17.17 -40.09 -3.78
C GLY A 422 16.78 -40.57 -5.17
N GLY A 423 15.77 -41.43 -5.25
CA GLY A 423 15.24 -41.96 -6.51
C GLY A 423 16.28 -42.65 -7.39
N PHE A 424 16.22 -42.38 -8.69
CA PHE A 424 17.09 -43.03 -9.67
C PHE A 424 18.54 -42.52 -9.61
N MET A 425 18.79 -41.30 -9.12
CA MET A 425 20.16 -40.85 -8.86
C MET A 425 20.84 -41.64 -7.75
N LEU A 426 20.12 -41.99 -6.68
CA LEU A 426 20.65 -42.86 -5.63
C LEU A 426 21.01 -44.25 -6.20
N LYS A 427 20.13 -44.84 -7.01
CA LYS A 427 20.39 -46.12 -7.68
C LYS A 427 21.66 -46.08 -8.54
N ARG A 428 21.83 -45.03 -9.34
CA ARG A 428 23.02 -44.82 -10.19
C ARG A 428 24.30 -44.68 -9.37
N VAL A 429 24.23 -43.96 -8.25
CA VAL A 429 25.37 -43.75 -7.35
C VAL A 429 25.79 -45.05 -6.66
N ILE A 430 24.84 -45.92 -6.32
CA ILE A 430 25.11 -47.27 -5.79
C ILE A 430 25.75 -48.16 -6.86
N GLU A 431 25.18 -48.21 -8.07
CA GLU A 431 25.67 -49.03 -9.17
C GLU A 431 27.09 -48.66 -9.62
N THR A 432 27.38 -47.35 -9.67
CA THR A 432 28.70 -46.85 -10.10
C THR A 432 29.72 -46.75 -8.97
N SER A 433 29.29 -46.91 -7.71
CA SER A 433 30.11 -46.71 -6.50
C SER A 433 30.84 -45.35 -6.46
N ARG A 434 30.29 -44.33 -7.15
CA ARG A 434 30.89 -42.99 -7.29
C ARG A 434 29.82 -41.91 -7.17
N CYS A 435 30.17 -40.81 -6.50
CA CYS A 435 29.31 -39.65 -6.36
C CYS A 435 29.16 -38.92 -7.70
N THR A 436 27.93 -38.65 -8.15
CA THR A 436 27.70 -37.95 -9.43
C THR A 436 27.97 -36.44 -9.37
N LEU A 437 28.12 -35.87 -8.18
CA LEU A 437 28.38 -34.42 -7.98
C LEU A 437 29.87 -34.11 -7.85
N CYS A 438 30.60 -34.88 -7.04
CA CYS A 438 32.02 -34.65 -6.76
C CYS A 438 32.96 -35.78 -7.22
N SER A 439 32.43 -36.83 -7.86
CA SER A 439 33.19 -37.99 -8.35
C SER A 439 33.97 -38.78 -7.29
N ALA A 440 33.76 -38.52 -5.99
CA ALA A 440 34.38 -39.29 -4.91
C ALA A 440 33.86 -40.73 -4.88
N GLU A 441 34.73 -41.69 -4.54
CA GLU A 441 34.36 -43.09 -4.34
C GLU A 441 33.54 -43.28 -3.07
N ILE A 442 32.48 -44.08 -3.17
CA ILE A 442 31.54 -44.29 -2.06
C ILE A 442 31.74 -45.68 -1.50
N LYS A 443 32.02 -45.75 -0.19
CA LYS A 443 32.04 -47.02 0.55
C LYS A 443 30.60 -47.50 0.74
N GLY A 444 30.23 -48.60 0.08
CA GLY A 444 28.87 -49.13 -0.06
C GLY A 444 28.14 -49.55 1.22
N ASN A 445 28.68 -49.24 2.40
CA ASN A 445 28.18 -49.63 3.72
C ASN A 445 27.89 -48.43 4.64
N THR A 446 27.97 -47.19 4.13
CA THR A 446 27.71 -45.96 4.92
C THR A 446 26.66 -45.07 4.26
N PHE A 447 25.43 -45.59 4.19
CA PHE A 447 24.26 -44.87 3.70
C PHE A 447 23.45 -44.37 4.90
N ILE A 448 23.43 -43.05 5.13
CA ILE A 448 22.73 -42.45 6.27
C ILE A 448 21.44 -41.79 5.76
N PRO A 449 20.25 -42.14 6.25
CA PRO A 449 19.01 -41.48 5.84
C PRO A 449 19.04 -39.97 6.11
N ASN A 450 18.68 -39.15 5.11
CA ASN A 450 18.54 -37.71 5.30
C ASN A 450 17.11 -37.35 5.71
N HIS A 451 16.80 -37.48 7.00
CA HIS A 451 15.44 -37.23 7.51
C HIS A 451 14.92 -35.81 7.24
N ALA A 452 15.79 -34.80 7.24
CA ALA A 452 15.41 -33.43 6.96
C ALA A 452 14.98 -33.25 5.50
N LEU A 453 15.76 -33.77 4.55
CA LEU A 453 15.45 -33.67 3.13
C LEU A 453 14.20 -34.47 2.76
N ARG A 454 14.03 -35.65 3.34
CA ARG A 454 12.81 -36.46 3.17
C ARG A 454 11.57 -35.74 3.71
N ALA A 455 11.66 -35.13 4.89
CA ALA A 455 10.55 -34.36 5.47
C ALA A 455 10.20 -33.13 4.62
N ALA A 456 11.21 -32.42 4.09
CA ALA A 456 11.00 -31.29 3.18
C ALA A 456 10.33 -31.73 1.86
N ALA A 457 10.81 -32.80 1.25
CA ALA A 457 10.23 -33.36 0.03
C ALA A 457 8.77 -33.82 0.23
N ALA A 458 8.48 -34.50 1.34
CA ALA A 458 7.12 -34.94 1.68
C ALA A 458 6.15 -33.76 1.94
N ALA A 459 6.62 -32.70 2.61
CA ALA A 459 5.81 -31.52 2.87
C ALA A 459 5.42 -30.79 1.57
N VAL A 460 6.36 -30.64 0.64
CA VAL A 460 6.09 -30.02 -0.67
C VAL A 460 5.16 -30.87 -1.51
N LYS A 461 5.35 -32.20 -1.53
CA LYS A 461 4.45 -33.14 -2.21
C LYS A 461 3.01 -33.05 -1.66
N LEU A 462 2.84 -33.01 -0.34
CA LEU A 462 1.52 -32.89 0.29
C LEU A 462 0.82 -31.57 -0.07
N GLU A 463 1.57 -30.47 -0.15
CA GLU A 463 1.06 -29.17 -0.56
C GLU A 463 0.63 -29.18 -2.05
N ASP A 464 1.44 -29.79 -2.92
CA ASP A 464 1.09 -29.96 -4.34
C ASP A 464 -0.15 -30.85 -4.54
N ASP A 465 -0.25 -31.95 -3.78
CA ASP A 465 -1.44 -32.81 -3.79
C ASP A 465 -2.67 -32.05 -3.29
N ARG A 466 -2.55 -31.30 -2.19
CA ARG A 466 -3.64 -30.44 -1.68
C ARG A 466 -4.09 -29.40 -2.70
N ARG A 467 -3.16 -28.79 -3.44
CA ARG A 467 -3.49 -27.86 -4.54
C ARG A 467 -4.23 -28.58 -5.67
N LEU A 468 -3.83 -29.79 -6.03
CA LEU A 468 -4.52 -30.60 -7.06
C LEU A 468 -5.94 -30.97 -6.60
N PHE A 469 -6.12 -31.43 -5.36
CA PHE A 469 -7.43 -31.76 -4.80
C PHE A 469 -8.33 -30.54 -4.60
N HIS A 470 -7.79 -29.41 -4.14
CA HIS A 470 -8.55 -28.16 -4.00
C HIS A 470 -9.03 -27.65 -5.36
N ASN A 471 -8.18 -27.70 -6.38
CA ASN A 471 -8.58 -27.36 -7.76
C ASN A 471 -9.62 -28.33 -8.32
N ALA A 472 -9.53 -29.63 -8.02
CA ALA A 472 -10.54 -30.62 -8.40
C ALA A 472 -11.88 -30.39 -7.68
N GLN A 473 -11.87 -30.07 -6.37
CA GLN A 473 -13.08 -29.75 -5.61
C GLN A 473 -13.74 -28.45 -6.07
N LEU A 474 -12.96 -27.42 -6.41
CA LEU A 474 -13.47 -26.18 -7.00
C LEU A 474 -14.13 -26.44 -8.36
N ARG A 475 -13.54 -27.31 -9.18
CA ARG A 475 -14.14 -27.73 -10.46
C ARG A 475 -15.42 -28.54 -10.26
N LYS A 476 -15.46 -29.43 -9.25
CA LYS A 476 -16.67 -30.21 -8.89
C LYS A 476 -17.80 -29.30 -8.39
N ARG A 477 -17.53 -28.34 -7.50
CA ARG A 477 -18.55 -27.38 -7.02
C ARG A 477 -19.09 -26.47 -8.12
N ARG A 478 -18.25 -26.02 -9.07
CA ARG A 478 -18.74 -25.26 -10.25
C ARG A 478 -19.64 -26.10 -11.15
N LYS A 479 -19.36 -27.41 -11.26
CA LYS A 479 -20.19 -28.34 -12.03
C LYS A 479 -21.55 -28.57 -11.35
N GLU A 480 -21.56 -28.78 -10.03
CA GLU A 480 -22.79 -29.03 -9.25
C GLU A 480 -23.69 -27.78 -9.10
N MET A 481 -23.10 -26.58 -8.98
CA MET A 481 -23.84 -25.30 -8.93
C MET A 481 -24.44 -24.91 -10.29
N GLY A 482 -23.87 -25.40 -11.40
CA GLY A 482 -24.40 -25.20 -12.74
C GLY A 482 -25.63 -26.06 -13.06
N ASP A 483 -25.79 -27.21 -12.40
CA ASP A 483 -26.90 -28.14 -12.63
C ASP A 483 -28.17 -27.80 -11.81
N GLN A 484 -28.06 -27.03 -10.72
CA GLN A 484 -29.22 -26.61 -9.90
C GLN A 484 -29.89 -25.30 -10.36
N ALA A 485 -29.29 -24.56 -11.28
CA ALA A 485 -29.80 -23.25 -11.71
C ALA A 485 -30.90 -23.30 -12.78
N ASP A 486 -31.43 -24.47 -13.15
CA ASP A 486 -32.48 -24.55 -14.18
C ASP A 486 -33.56 -25.64 -13.94
N PRO A 487 -34.45 -25.50 -12.92
CA PRO A 487 -35.64 -26.35 -12.80
C PRO A 487 -36.92 -25.75 -13.42
N MET A 488 -36.91 -24.51 -13.92
CA MET A 488 -38.15 -23.78 -14.28
C MET A 488 -38.50 -23.83 -15.78
N ARG A 489 -37.71 -24.50 -16.63
CA ARG A 489 -37.93 -24.52 -18.09
C ARG A 489 -38.16 -25.89 -18.72
N ARG A 490 -38.54 -26.90 -17.94
CA ARG A 490 -38.93 -28.23 -18.45
C ARG A 490 -40.38 -28.57 -18.13
N SER A 491 -41.28 -27.81 -18.72
CA SER A 491 -42.62 -28.29 -19.05
C SER A 491 -42.91 -27.73 -20.43
N HIS A 492 -43.36 -28.58 -21.35
CA HIS A 492 -43.80 -28.27 -22.71
C HIS A 492 -42.76 -28.42 -23.84
N ARG A 493 -42.47 -29.68 -24.21
CA ARG A 493 -42.87 -30.22 -25.53
C ARG A 493 -42.57 -31.71 -25.63
N GLU A 494 -43.62 -32.43 -25.97
CA GLU A 494 -43.71 -33.87 -26.20
C GLU A 494 -43.25 -34.23 -27.62
N ASN A 495 -42.66 -35.43 -27.74
CA ASN A 495 -42.47 -36.30 -28.93
C ASN A 495 -41.57 -35.88 -30.11
N GLY A 496 -40.62 -36.77 -30.42
CA GLY A 496 -39.83 -36.81 -31.65
C GLY A 496 -38.54 -37.62 -31.48
N GLU A 497 -38.53 -38.83 -32.02
CA GLU A 497 -37.65 -39.97 -31.74
C GLU A 497 -36.34 -40.02 -32.54
N SER A 498 -35.29 -40.55 -31.88
CA SER A 498 -34.07 -41.24 -32.37
C SER A 498 -32.95 -40.51 -33.13
N GLY A 499 -31.71 -40.71 -32.61
CA GLY A 499 -30.51 -40.82 -33.45
C GLY A 499 -29.18 -40.31 -32.87
N ALA A 500 -28.48 -41.20 -32.16
CA ALA A 500 -27.01 -41.33 -32.06
C ALA A 500 -26.10 -40.14 -31.66
N ASP A 501 -25.41 -40.35 -30.52
CA ASP A 501 -23.97 -40.15 -30.32
C ASP A 501 -23.34 -38.82 -30.80
N ASN A 502 -23.23 -37.87 -29.87
CA ASN A 502 -21.91 -37.40 -29.44
C ASN A 502 -22.09 -36.40 -28.29
N GLY A 503 -21.36 -36.65 -27.20
CA GLY A 503 -21.15 -35.64 -26.18
C GLY A 503 -20.37 -34.45 -26.74
N LEU A 504 -20.14 -33.49 -25.84
CA LEU A 504 -19.08 -32.47 -25.86
C LEU A 504 -19.55 -31.01 -26.13
N HIS A 505 -19.21 -30.17 -25.14
CA HIS A 505 -19.03 -28.70 -25.19
C HIS A 505 -20.25 -27.77 -25.07
N LYS A 506 -20.66 -27.46 -23.83
CA LYS A 506 -21.12 -26.09 -23.49
C LYS A 506 -19.91 -25.16 -23.36
N GLY A 507 -19.26 -24.86 -24.49
CA GLY A 507 -18.32 -23.75 -24.65
C GLY A 507 -19.06 -22.53 -25.20
N VAL A 508 -18.49 -21.34 -25.05
CA VAL A 508 -18.98 -20.13 -25.76
C VAL A 508 -18.99 -20.45 -27.25
N GLN A 509 -20.17 -20.63 -27.83
CA GLN A 509 -20.30 -20.92 -29.25
C GLN A 509 -19.93 -19.65 -30.01
N TYR A 510 -18.94 -19.77 -30.88
CA TYR A 510 -18.46 -18.68 -31.70
C TYR A 510 -19.22 -18.69 -33.03
N PRO A 511 -20.16 -17.75 -33.26
CA PRO A 511 -21.07 -17.81 -34.39
C PRO A 511 -20.45 -17.42 -35.74
N PHE A 512 -19.18 -17.01 -35.77
CA PHE A 512 -18.50 -16.57 -36.97
C PHE A 512 -17.09 -17.19 -37.08
N MET A 513 -16.68 -17.49 -38.31
CA MET A 513 -15.39 -18.08 -38.65
C MET A 513 -14.36 -17.01 -39.04
N VAL A 514 -13.08 -17.35 -38.90
CA VAL A 514 -11.99 -16.52 -39.45
C VAL A 514 -12.11 -16.50 -40.98
N ASN A 515 -11.90 -15.33 -41.59
CA ASN A 515 -12.14 -14.97 -42.99
C ASN A 515 -13.63 -14.88 -43.40
N GLU A 516 -14.56 -14.85 -42.46
CA GLU A 516 -15.97 -14.61 -42.75
C GLU A 516 -16.26 -13.10 -42.88
N LYS A 517 -17.05 -12.72 -43.89
CA LYS A 517 -17.49 -11.35 -44.13
C LYS A 517 -18.71 -11.05 -43.26
N VAL A 518 -18.63 -10.00 -42.45
CA VAL A 518 -19.67 -9.61 -41.49
C VAL A 518 -19.96 -8.12 -41.59
N LEU A 519 -21.19 -7.75 -41.23
CA LEU A 519 -21.65 -6.37 -41.12
C LEU A 519 -21.60 -5.91 -39.67
N ILE A 520 -21.03 -4.74 -39.40
CA ILE A 520 -21.00 -4.18 -38.04
C ILE A 520 -22.31 -3.46 -37.75
N LYS A 521 -23.21 -4.09 -36.98
CA LYS A 521 -24.50 -3.51 -36.57
C LYS A 521 -24.38 -2.52 -35.40
N GLY A 522 -23.32 -2.66 -34.61
CA GLY A 522 -23.07 -1.82 -33.44
C GLY A 522 -23.88 -2.17 -32.20
N ASN A 523 -23.48 -1.59 -31.07
CA ASN A 523 -24.16 -1.61 -29.78
C ASN A 523 -23.84 -0.30 -29.03
N LYS A 524 -24.34 -0.11 -27.80
CA LYS A 524 -24.08 1.11 -26.98
C LYS A 524 -22.60 1.43 -26.74
N ARG A 525 -21.67 0.51 -27.02
CA ARG A 525 -20.21 0.64 -26.84
C ARG A 525 -19.44 0.59 -28.17
N THR A 526 -20.13 0.46 -29.30
CA THR A 526 -19.49 0.43 -30.62
C THR A 526 -19.43 1.85 -31.17
N PRO A 527 -18.24 2.36 -31.52
CA PRO A 527 -18.13 3.68 -32.15
C PRO A 527 -18.95 3.76 -33.43
N GLU A 528 -19.76 4.82 -33.59
CA GLU A 528 -20.66 5.00 -34.74
C GLU A 528 -19.92 4.96 -36.09
N LYS A 529 -18.66 5.42 -36.12
CA LYS A 529 -17.78 5.37 -37.31
C LYS A 529 -17.55 3.98 -37.91
N PHE A 530 -17.88 2.92 -37.17
CA PHE A 530 -17.74 1.53 -37.61
C PHE A 530 -19.08 0.86 -37.89
N VAL A 531 -20.20 1.45 -37.46
CA VAL A 531 -21.54 0.90 -37.66
C VAL A 531 -21.93 1.04 -39.13
N GLY A 532 -22.51 -0.02 -39.71
CA GLY A 532 -22.88 -0.10 -41.12
C GLY A 532 -21.74 -0.48 -42.07
N LYS A 533 -20.51 -0.63 -41.56
CA LYS A 533 -19.36 -1.04 -42.39
C LYS A 533 -19.23 -2.54 -42.50
N GLU A 534 -18.80 -3.00 -43.67
CA GLU A 534 -18.43 -4.39 -43.91
C GLU A 534 -17.00 -4.65 -43.44
N ALA A 535 -16.80 -5.77 -42.77
CA ALA A 535 -15.50 -6.18 -42.26
C ALA A 535 -15.29 -7.69 -42.41
N ILE A 536 -14.03 -8.11 -42.43
CA ILE A 536 -13.64 -9.52 -42.47
C ILE A 536 -13.04 -9.88 -41.11
N ILE A 537 -13.45 -11.02 -40.57
CA ILE A 537 -12.89 -11.53 -39.32
C ILE A 537 -11.47 -12.03 -39.57
N THR A 538 -10.47 -11.43 -38.93
CA THR A 538 -9.06 -11.84 -39.07
C THR A 538 -8.62 -12.78 -37.97
N SER A 539 -9.22 -12.68 -36.78
CA SER A 539 -8.94 -13.62 -35.68
C SER A 539 -10.10 -13.69 -34.68
N GLN A 540 -10.31 -14.88 -34.12
CA GLN A 540 -11.23 -15.10 -33.00
C GLN A 540 -10.47 -14.90 -31.67
N CYS A 541 -11.01 -14.05 -30.80
CA CYS A 541 -10.48 -13.78 -29.47
C CYS A 541 -11.35 -14.45 -28.39
N LEU A 542 -10.84 -14.55 -27.15
CA LEU A 542 -11.58 -15.13 -26.03
C LEU A 542 -12.91 -14.41 -25.75
N ASN A 543 -13.88 -15.14 -25.18
CA ASN A 543 -15.17 -14.61 -24.70
C ASN A 543 -16.06 -13.98 -25.79
N GLY A 544 -15.99 -14.49 -27.03
CA GLY A 544 -16.87 -14.05 -28.14
C GLY A 544 -16.47 -12.70 -28.74
N TRP A 545 -15.21 -12.29 -28.60
CA TRP A 545 -14.63 -11.13 -29.29
C TRP A 545 -13.97 -11.54 -30.60
N TYR A 546 -14.03 -10.67 -31.60
CA TYR A 546 -13.37 -10.86 -32.89
C TYR A 546 -12.51 -9.65 -33.22
N LEU A 547 -11.37 -9.90 -33.85
CA LEU A 547 -10.61 -8.89 -34.57
C LEU A 547 -11.15 -8.83 -36.00
N LEU A 548 -11.55 -7.65 -36.42
CA LEU A 548 -12.12 -7.40 -37.73
C LEU A 548 -11.23 -6.44 -38.50
N LYS A 549 -11.10 -6.66 -39.81
CA LYS A 549 -10.49 -5.72 -40.75
C LYS A 549 -11.60 -5.12 -41.60
N ILE A 550 -11.81 -3.82 -41.49
CA ILE A 550 -12.83 -3.09 -42.24
C ILE A 550 -12.42 -3.08 -43.71
N ILE A 551 -13.32 -3.45 -44.62
CA ILE A 551 -13.01 -3.61 -46.04
C ILE A 551 -12.73 -2.26 -46.70
N GLU A 552 -13.51 -1.25 -46.36
CA GLU A 552 -13.43 0.09 -46.94
C GLU A 552 -12.19 0.87 -46.47
N SER A 553 -11.89 0.85 -45.17
CA SER A 553 -10.79 1.63 -44.59
C SER A 553 -9.49 0.84 -44.34
N GLY A 554 -9.54 -0.49 -44.38
CA GLY A 554 -8.41 -1.35 -44.03
C GLY A 554 -8.04 -1.35 -42.53
N GLU A 555 -8.77 -0.61 -41.70
CA GLU A 555 -8.52 -0.50 -40.25
C GLU A 555 -8.89 -1.78 -39.51
N ASN A 556 -8.11 -2.11 -38.48
CA ASN A 556 -8.39 -3.26 -37.62
C ASN A 556 -9.13 -2.81 -36.35
N VAL A 557 -10.26 -3.44 -36.04
CA VAL A 557 -11.10 -3.13 -34.86
C VAL A 557 -11.48 -4.40 -34.13
N ARG A 558 -11.53 -4.36 -32.80
CA ARG A 558 -11.99 -5.48 -31.97
C ARG A 558 -13.43 -5.25 -31.52
N LEU A 559 -14.34 -6.14 -31.90
CA LEU A 559 -15.76 -6.06 -31.52
C LEU A 559 -16.29 -7.40 -31.03
N GLN A 560 -17.29 -7.35 -30.17
CA GLN A 560 -17.96 -8.55 -29.66
C GLN A 560 -18.99 -9.05 -30.67
N TYR A 561 -19.19 -10.37 -30.73
CA TYR A 561 -20.11 -11.06 -31.68
C TYR A 561 -21.52 -10.46 -31.75
N ARG A 562 -22.03 -9.89 -30.65
CA ARG A 562 -23.36 -9.26 -30.56
C ARG A 562 -23.50 -7.97 -31.37
N SER A 563 -22.37 -7.40 -31.79
CA SER A 563 -22.30 -6.17 -32.58
C SER A 563 -22.12 -6.47 -34.07
N LEU A 564 -22.10 -7.75 -34.43
CA LEU A 564 -21.83 -8.26 -35.78
C LEU A 564 -23.04 -9.01 -36.31
N GLU A 565 -23.26 -8.94 -37.60
CA GLU A 565 -24.32 -9.63 -38.31
C GLU A 565 -23.73 -10.35 -39.53
N LYS A 566 -24.19 -11.57 -39.79
CA LYS A 566 -23.71 -12.37 -40.93
C LYS A 566 -24.30 -11.78 -42.20
N ILE A 567 -23.46 -11.49 -43.19
CA ILE A 567 -23.95 -11.08 -44.51
C ILE A 567 -24.42 -12.35 -45.22
N PRO A 568 -25.71 -12.48 -45.59
CA PRO A 568 -26.17 -13.63 -46.36
C PRO A 568 -25.52 -13.58 -47.75
N ASN A 569 -24.89 -14.68 -48.16
CA ASN A 569 -24.37 -14.83 -49.52
C ASN A 569 -25.54 -14.87 -50.51
N SER A 570 -25.86 -13.74 -51.15
CA SER A 570 -26.59 -13.75 -52.41
C SER A 570 -25.57 -13.93 -53.53
N ASN A 571 -25.30 -15.16 -53.96
CA ASN A 571 -24.63 -15.47 -55.22
C ASN A 571 -24.85 -16.95 -55.59
N SER A 572 -26.03 -17.27 -56.09
CA SER A 572 -26.19 -18.23 -57.18
C SER A 572 -27.48 -17.89 -57.94
N ILE A 573 -27.35 -17.75 -59.27
CA ILE A 573 -28.41 -17.48 -60.28
C ILE A 573 -28.61 -15.95 -60.45
N ASP A 574 -28.34 -15.28 -61.57
CA ASP A 574 -28.42 -15.65 -62.99
C ASP A 574 -27.33 -14.93 -63.81
N ASP A 575 -26.54 -15.71 -64.54
CA ASP A 575 -25.79 -15.24 -65.71
C ASP A 575 -26.21 -16.15 -66.87
N ARG A 576 -27.35 -15.81 -67.49
CA ARG A 576 -27.84 -16.47 -68.70
C ARG A 576 -28.52 -15.46 -69.63
N CYS A 577 -27.70 -14.65 -70.29
CA CYS A 577 -28.06 -14.08 -71.59
C CYS A 577 -27.54 -15.01 -72.70
N PRO A 578 -28.41 -15.68 -73.48
CA PRO A 578 -28.07 -16.11 -74.81
C PRO A 578 -28.37 -14.97 -75.79
N SER A 579 -27.35 -14.46 -76.45
CA SER A 579 -27.49 -13.69 -77.68
C SER A 579 -27.98 -14.62 -78.78
N GLN A 580 -29.17 -14.40 -79.34
CA GLN A 580 -29.49 -14.62 -80.77
C GLN A 580 -30.85 -14.02 -81.18
N ILE A 581 -30.77 -13.14 -82.20
CA ILE A 581 -31.65 -13.05 -83.39
C ILE A 581 -32.95 -12.21 -83.32
N GLN A 582 -32.81 -11.02 -83.90
CA GLN A 582 -33.56 -10.38 -85.01
C GLN A 582 -35.09 -10.12 -84.97
N ASN A 583 -35.37 -8.93 -85.52
CA ASN A 583 -36.59 -8.43 -86.16
C ASN A 583 -37.73 -8.06 -85.19
N GLY A 584 -38.36 -6.90 -85.26
CA GLY A 584 -38.42 -5.83 -86.25
C GLY A 584 -39.75 -5.10 -86.04
N SER A 585 -39.85 -3.86 -86.52
CA SER A 585 -41.09 -3.10 -86.75
C SER A 585 -41.98 -2.77 -85.53
N SER A 586 -41.89 -1.54 -85.03
CA SER A 586 -42.72 -0.39 -85.47
C SER A 586 -42.32 0.88 -84.71
#